data_AF-A0A376TTE7-F1
#
_entry.id   AF-A0A376TTE7-F1
#
_cell.length_a   1.000
_cell.length_b   1.000
_cell.length_c   1.000
_cell.angle_alpha   90.00
_cell.angle_beta   90.00
_cell.angle_gamma   90.00
#
_symmetry.space_group_name_H-M   'P 1'
#
loop_
_entity.id
_entity.type
_entity.pdbx_description
1 polymer ?
#
loop_
_entity_poly.entity_id
_entity_poly.type
_entity_poly.pdbx_seq_one_letter_code
_entity_poly.pdbx_strand_id
1 'polypeptide(L)' 'MLCSCRVCNRPFAVQKEIDYAIALLKHNGDSRAENHRESFETCPECKRQKCLVPSDRIELTRHMKEAI' A
#
# COMPACT_ATOMS: atom_id res chain seq x y z
N MET A 1 4.57 -13.94 -12.46
CA MET A 1 5.79 -13.37 -11.85
C MET A 1 5.46 -12.94 -10.43
N LEU A 2 6.35 -13.22 -9.48
CA LEU A 2 6.19 -12.85 -8.06
C LEU A 2 6.81 -11.47 -7.80
N CYS A 3 6.16 -10.68 -6.95
CA CYS A 3 6.71 -9.45 -6.42
C CYS A 3 7.53 -9.76 -5.16
N SER A 4 8.72 -9.17 -5.08
CA SER A 4 9.60 -9.23 -3.92
C SER A 4 9.43 -7.98 -3.07
N CYS A 5 9.39 -8.17 -1.75
CA CYS A 5 9.29 -7.07 -0.80
C CYS A 5 10.46 -6.10 -0.96
N ARG A 6 10.20 -4.80 -1.09
CA ARG A 6 11.26 -3.77 -1.21
C ARG A 6 12.17 -3.64 0.02
N VAL A 7 11.78 -4.21 1.16
CA VAL A 7 12.56 -4.14 2.41
C VAL A 7 13.42 -5.40 2.60
N CYS A 8 12.81 -6.58 2.53
CA CYS A 8 13.49 -7.85 2.83
C CYS A 8 13.82 -8.68 1.59
N ASN A 9 13.44 -8.23 0.39
CA ASN A 9 13.64 -8.87 -0.91
C ASN A 9 13.06 -10.28 -1.04
N ARG A 10 12.20 -10.71 -0.10
CA ARG A 10 11.52 -12.01 -0.17
C ARG A 10 10.28 -11.91 -1.07
N PRO A 11 10.04 -12.89 -1.95
CA PRO A 11 8.79 -12.97 -2.70
C PRO A 11 7.63 -13.16 -1.74
N PHE A 12 6.52 -12.42 -1.93
CA PHE A 12 5.39 -12.48 -1.01
C PHE A 12 4.01 -12.38 -1.67
N ALA A 13 3.91 -11.84 -2.88
CA ALA A 13 2.65 -11.67 -3.60
C ALA A 13 2.85 -11.86 -5.11
N VAL A 14 1.76 -12.08 -5.85
CA VAL A 14 1.83 -12.10 -7.31
C VAL A 14 1.78 -10.67 -7.83
N GLN A 15 2.64 -10.32 -8.79
CA GLN A 15 2.72 -8.96 -9.35
C GLN A 15 1.35 -8.45 -9.85
N LYS A 16 0.55 -9.33 -10.47
CA LYS A 16 -0.80 -9.02 -10.97
C LYS A 16 -1.76 -8.50 -9.89
N GLU A 17 -1.60 -8.93 -8.64
CA GLU A 17 -2.47 -8.50 -7.55
C GLU A 17 -2.14 -7.08 -7.10
N ILE A 18 -0.84 -6.72 -7.14
CA ILE A 18 -0.37 -5.35 -6.90
C ILE A 18 -0.89 -4.42 -8.01
N ASP A 19 -0.72 -4.84 -9.26
CA ASP A 19 -1.16 -4.04 -10.40
C ASP A 19 -2.69 -3.88 -10.41
N TYR A 20 -3.43 -4.94 -10.05
CA TYR A 20 -4.89 -4.88 -9.91
C TYR A 20 -5.33 -3.91 -8.81
N ALA A 21 -4.70 -3.94 -7.63
CA ALA A 21 -5.01 -3.00 -6.55
C ALA A 21 -4.80 -1.54 -6.97
N ILE A 22 -3.70 -1.25 -7.68
CA ILE A 22 -3.41 0.09 -8.21
C ILE A 22 -4.41 0.49 -9.30
N ALA A 23 -4.75 -0.42 -10.21
CA ALA A 23 -5.74 -0.18 -11.25
C ALA A 23 -7.13 0.11 -10.67
N LEU A 24 -7.51 -0.58 -9.60
CA LEU A 24 -8.76 -0.34 -8.89
C LEU A 24 -8.78 1.05 -8.25
N LEU A 25 -7.69 1.48 -7.62
CA LEU A 25 -7.57 2.84 -7.06
C LEU A 25 -7.68 3.90 -8.16
N LYS A 26 -7.00 3.72 -9.29
CA LYS A 26 -7.11 4.62 -10.46
C LYS A 26 -8.55 4.72 -10.97
N HIS A 27 -9.21 3.57 -11.12
CA HIS A 27 -10.60 3.50 -11.59
C HIS A 27 -11.56 4.23 -10.64
N ASN A 28 -11.28 4.20 -9.33
CA ASN A 28 -12.06 4.90 -8.31
C ASN A 28 -11.75 6.40 -8.22
N GLY A 29 -10.94 6.94 -9.14
CA GLY A 29 -10.63 8.37 -9.21
C GLY A 29 -9.42 8.79 -8.37
N ASP A 30 -8.65 7.85 -7.82
CA ASP A 30 -7.40 8.18 -7.13
C ASP A 30 -6.29 8.50 -8.13
N SER A 31 -6.09 9.79 -8.39
CA SER A 31 -5.01 10.30 -9.25
C SER A 31 -3.60 10.00 -8.71
N ARG A 32 -3.48 9.60 -7.44
CA ARG A 32 -2.23 9.27 -6.75
C ARG A 32 -2.06 7.76 -6.55
N ALA A 33 -2.89 6.92 -7.17
CA ALA A 33 -2.83 5.47 -7.03
C ALA A 33 -1.42 4.85 -7.18
N GLU A 34 -0.59 5.35 -8.11
CA GLU A 34 0.79 4.87 -8.28
C GLU A 34 1.71 5.22 -7.11
N ASN A 35 1.44 6.30 -6.36
CA ASN A 35 2.22 6.65 -5.16
C ASN A 35 2.07 5.57 -4.07
N HIS A 36 1.00 4.78 -4.12
CA HIS A 36 0.80 3.66 -3.20
C HIS A 36 1.59 2.41 -3.60
N ARG A 37 2.23 2.36 -4.78
CA ARG A 37 2.96 1.19 -5.27
C ARG A 37 4.03 0.71 -4.29
N GLU A 38 4.83 1.62 -3.72
CA GLU A 38 5.83 1.27 -2.71
C GLU A 38 5.23 0.54 -1.50
N SER A 39 4.04 0.99 -1.07
CA SER A 39 3.32 0.34 0.03
C SER A 39 2.81 -1.03 -0.39
N PHE A 40 2.32 -1.22 -1.61
CA PHE A 40 1.85 -2.51 -2.11
C PHE A 40 2.98 -3.49 -2.39
N GLU A 41 4.18 -3.01 -2.72
CA GLU A 41 5.40 -3.80 -2.93
C GLU A 41 6.19 -4.05 -1.62
N THR A 42 5.56 -3.81 -0.45
CA THR A 42 6.13 -4.14 0.87
C THR A 42 5.31 -5.25 1.52
N CYS A 43 5.98 -6.34 1.93
CA CYS A 43 5.28 -7.49 2.52
C CYS A 43 4.62 -7.13 3.87
N PRO A 44 3.57 -7.87 4.27
CA PRO A 44 2.85 -7.64 5.53
C PRO A 44 3.77 -7.60 6.76
N GLU A 45 4.79 -8.47 6.83
CA GLU A 45 5.73 -8.49 7.97
C GLU A 45 6.49 -7.18 8.12
N CYS A 46 7.12 -6.71 7.04
CA CYS A 46 7.88 -5.47 7.04
C CYS A 46 6.96 -4.24 7.22
N LYS A 47 5.73 -4.30 6.69
CA LYS A 47 4.71 -3.28 6.93
C LYS A 47 4.35 -3.20 8.41
N ARG A 48 4.06 -4.34 9.06
CA ARG A 48 3.74 -4.41 10.49
C ARG A 48 4.88 -3.83 11.34
N GLN A 49 6.13 -4.19 11.06
CA GLN A 49 7.29 -3.64 11.75
C GLN A 49 7.39 -2.10 11.62
N LYS A 50 7.11 -1.55 10.43
CA LYS A 50 7.05 -0.09 10.21
C LYS A 50 5.85 0.58 10.89
N CYS A 51 4.73 -0.12 11.05
CA CYS A 51 3.56 0.37 11.79
C CYS A 51 3.72 0.29 13.32
N LEU A 52 4.68 -0.50 13.83
CA LEU A 52 5.02 -0.60 15.26
C LEU A 52 5.99 0.50 15.73
N VAL A 53 6.51 1.31 14.81
CA VAL A 53 7.29 2.53 15.12
C VAL A 53 6.28 3.60 15.57
N PRO A 54 6.55 4.40 16.63
CA PRO A 54 5.53 5.10 17.40
C PRO A 54 4.56 5.90 16.54
N SER A 55 3.31 5.93 16.99
CA SER A 55 2.09 6.52 16.41
C SER A 55 2.16 8.01 16.02
N ASP A 56 3.35 8.61 15.94
CA ASP A 56 3.59 10.04 15.68
C ASP A 56 3.62 10.38 14.18
N ARG A 57 3.52 9.37 13.29
CA ARG A 57 3.64 9.57 11.82
C ARG A 57 2.57 8.88 10.98
N ILE A 58 1.47 8.44 11.60
CA ILE A 58 0.30 8.05 10.82
C ILE A 58 -0.56 9.31 10.64
N GLU A 59 -0.21 10.16 9.67
CA GLU A 59 -1.23 10.94 8.96
C GLU A 59 -2.07 9.94 8.15
N LEU A 60 -2.88 9.14 8.85
CA LEU A 60 -4.01 8.48 8.24
C LEU A 60 -4.96 9.63 7.94
N THR A 61 -4.77 10.21 6.76
CA THR A 61 -5.55 11.33 6.28
C THR A 61 -7.00 10.90 6.40
N ARG A 62 -7.66 11.49 7.39
CA ARG A 62 -9.08 11.51 7.68
C ARG A 62 -9.85 11.86 6.39
N HIS A 63 -10.05 10.87 5.53
CA HIS A 63 -11.04 10.87 4.45
C HIS A 63 -12.30 10.14 4.92
N MET A 64 -12.83 10.54 6.08
CA MET A 64 -14.25 10.36 6.43
C MET A 64 -14.91 11.75 6.47
N LYS A 65 -15.10 12.31 5.28
CA LYS A 65 -16.08 13.35 4.93
C LYS A 65 -16.80 12.77 3.72
N GLU A 66 -18.11 12.68 3.59
CA GLU A 66 -19.27 13.20 4.30
C GLU A 66 -20.43 12.24 3.95
N ALA A 67 -21.26 11.87 4.91
CA ALA A 67 -22.66 11.55 4.65
C ALA A 67 -23.45 12.42 5.61
N ILE A 68 -24.27 13.28 5.01
CA ILE A 68 -25.06 14.38 5.58
C ILE A 68 -25.92 13.92 6.76
#